data_AF-A0A4U7BHZ4-F1
#
_entry.id   AF-A0A4U7BHZ4-F1
#
_cell.length_a   1.000
_cell.length_b   1.000
_cell.length_c   1.000
_cell.angle_alpha   90.00
_cell.angle_beta   90.00
_cell.angle_gamma   90.00
#
_symmetry.space_group_name_H-M   'P 1'
#
loop_
_entity.id
_entity.type
_entity.pdbx_description
1 polymer ?
#
loop_
_entity_poly.entity_id
_entity_poly.type
_entity_poly.pdbx_seq_one_letter_code
_entity_poly.pdbx_strand_id
1 'polypeptide(L)'
;NTAYGYSVDKDGYMGEDFNEAAGLPKDFKIHKSTLDEIERVAENDPIVSSIKEYLGVDKYYDNIDMAETIKQYYNLFSNVLSQSFPNDKTSFSEADINTMPSGYAVGGIQGRNFNDPNNRMNITHLRDFSEASITNIYKTSDQMKEAESLYIQSGASIDGLSGHSFGL
;
A
#
# COMPACT_ATOMS: atom_id res chain seq x y z
N ASN A 1 12.24 9.92 22.94
CA ASN A 1 11.84 10.90 21.89
C ASN A 1 10.45 10.54 21.41
N THR A 2 9.79 11.42 20.66
CA THR A 2 8.49 11.13 20.04
C THR A 2 8.50 11.47 18.56
N ALA A 3 7.74 10.73 17.76
CA ALA A 3 7.44 11.02 16.35
C ALA A 3 5.98 10.66 16.07
N TYR A 4 5.28 11.47 15.31
CA TYR A 4 3.87 11.25 14.96
C TYR A 4 2.93 11.04 16.17
N GLY A 5 3.31 11.55 17.34
CA GLY A 5 2.54 11.38 18.59
C GLY A 5 2.90 10.13 19.42
N TYR A 6 3.85 9.30 18.97
CA TYR A 6 4.21 8.03 19.61
C TYR A 6 5.68 8.00 20.05
N SER A 7 5.99 7.09 20.96
CA SER A 7 7.34 6.92 21.50
C SER A 7 8.33 6.42 20.45
N VAL A 8 9.58 6.87 20.56
CA VAL A 8 10.71 6.47 19.71
C VAL A 8 11.89 6.14 20.61
N ASP A 9 12.47 4.97 20.38
CA ASP A 9 13.63 4.49 21.13
C ASP A 9 14.92 5.26 20.77
N LYS A 10 16.02 4.93 21.46
CA LYS A 10 17.30 5.59 21.27
C LYS A 10 17.93 5.33 19.88
N ASP A 11 17.55 4.24 19.23
CA ASP A 11 18.07 3.80 17.93
C ASP A 11 17.17 4.28 16.78
N GLY A 12 16.06 4.98 17.10
CA GLY A 12 15.16 5.61 16.14
C GLY A 12 13.98 4.75 15.71
N TYR A 13 13.75 3.60 16.35
CA TYR A 13 12.58 2.74 16.09
C TYR A 13 11.35 3.23 16.85
N MET A 14 10.19 3.12 16.21
CA MET A 14 8.90 3.40 16.82
C MET A 14 8.62 2.41 17.96
N GLY A 15 8.03 2.89 19.05
CA GLY A 15 7.77 2.10 20.25
C GLY A 15 6.51 1.25 20.20
N GLU A 16 6.27 0.51 21.29
CA GLU A 16 5.12 -0.41 21.41
C GLU A 16 3.77 0.34 21.32
N ASP A 17 3.72 1.59 21.76
CA ASP A 17 2.52 2.45 21.65
C ASP A 17 2.12 2.74 20.20
N PHE A 18 3.11 2.94 19.31
CA PHE A 18 2.85 3.03 17.87
C PHE A 18 2.35 1.70 17.31
N ASN A 19 3.00 0.60 17.68
CA ASN A 19 2.62 -0.74 17.19
C ASN A 19 1.18 -1.09 17.60
N GLU A 20 0.80 -0.79 18.84
CA GLU A 20 -0.57 -1.01 19.33
C GLU A 20 -1.59 -0.19 18.54
N ALA A 21 -1.34 1.11 18.35
CA ALA A 21 -2.21 1.99 17.57
C ALA A 21 -2.32 1.55 16.10
N ALA A 22 -1.22 1.07 15.52
CA ALA A 22 -1.15 0.59 14.14
C ALA A 22 -1.60 -0.88 13.96
N GLY A 23 -1.95 -1.60 15.04
CA GLY A 23 -2.32 -3.02 14.96
C GLY A 23 -1.18 -3.95 14.53
N LEU A 24 0.07 -3.55 14.76
CA LEU A 24 1.28 -4.30 14.41
C LEU A 24 1.63 -5.30 15.53
N PRO A 25 2.39 -6.37 15.21
CA PRO A 25 3.01 -7.21 16.23
C PRO A 25 3.84 -6.38 17.22
N LYS A 26 3.82 -6.74 18.50
CA LYS A 26 4.51 -5.97 19.56
C LYS A 26 6.01 -5.78 19.29
N ASP A 27 6.66 -6.79 18.72
CA ASP A 27 8.07 -6.82 18.37
C ASP A 27 8.37 -6.29 16.95
N PHE A 28 7.36 -5.78 16.24
CA PHE A 28 7.54 -5.18 14.92
C PHE A 28 8.44 -3.96 15.02
N LYS A 29 9.45 -3.90 14.15
CA LYS A 29 10.41 -2.79 14.12
C LYS A 29 10.25 -1.98 12.86
N ILE A 30 9.77 -0.76 13.02
CA ILE A 30 9.78 0.27 11.97
C ILE A 30 10.58 1.47 12.46
N HIS A 31 11.56 1.89 11.66
CA HIS A 31 12.38 3.05 11.99
C HIS A 31 11.64 4.33 11.58
N LYS A 32 11.74 5.40 12.38
CA LYS A 32 11.01 6.64 12.10
C LYS A 32 11.29 7.21 10.71
N SER A 33 12.51 7.03 10.20
CA SER A 33 12.89 7.52 8.86
C SER A 33 12.07 6.88 7.73
N THR A 34 11.53 5.67 7.94
CA THR A 34 10.61 5.05 6.99
C THR A 34 9.29 5.81 6.95
N LEU A 35 8.80 6.27 8.11
CA LEU A 35 7.60 7.11 8.19
C LEU A 35 7.87 8.49 7.61
N ASP A 36 9.02 9.10 7.94
CA ASP A 36 9.46 10.39 7.39
C ASP A 36 9.51 10.33 5.85
N GLU A 37 9.98 9.22 5.27
CA GLU A 37 10.05 9.03 3.82
C GLU A 37 8.67 8.85 3.18
N ILE A 38 7.73 8.16 3.85
CA ILE A 38 6.35 8.03 3.38
C ILE A 38 5.69 9.42 3.31
N GLU A 39 5.82 10.24 4.36
CA GLU A 39 5.33 11.63 4.37
C GLU A 39 6.00 12.44 3.25
N ARG A 40 7.32 12.36 3.12
CA ARG A 40 8.08 13.11 2.11
C ARG A 40 7.64 12.74 0.69
N VAL A 41 7.50 11.46 0.37
CA VAL A 41 7.07 11.03 -0.97
C VAL A 41 5.64 11.47 -1.25
N ALA A 42 4.73 11.34 -0.28
CA ALA A 42 3.35 11.79 -0.44
C ALA A 42 3.24 13.31 -0.67
N GLU A 43 4.01 14.10 0.08
CA GLU A 43 4.05 15.57 -0.07
C GLU A 43 4.70 16.04 -1.37
N ASN A 44 5.53 15.22 -2.02
CA ASN A 44 6.26 15.57 -3.24
C ASN A 44 5.77 14.83 -4.48
N ASP A 45 4.61 14.19 -4.40
CA ASP A 45 3.95 13.64 -5.57
C ASP A 45 3.64 14.76 -6.59
N PRO A 46 3.74 14.51 -7.92
CA PRO A 46 3.51 15.55 -8.92
C PRO A 46 2.13 16.22 -8.86
N ILE A 47 1.05 15.46 -8.60
CA ILE A 47 -0.30 16.02 -8.50
C ILE A 47 -0.42 16.83 -7.23
N VAL A 48 0.05 16.29 -6.10
CA VAL A 48 0.07 16.99 -4.80
C VAL A 48 0.85 18.30 -4.91
N SER A 49 2.04 18.26 -5.53
CA SER A 49 2.90 19.42 -5.74
C SER A 49 2.22 20.50 -6.59
N SER A 50 1.55 20.12 -7.68
CA SER A 50 0.78 21.08 -8.50
C SER A 50 -0.39 21.69 -7.74
N ILE A 51 -1.07 20.94 -6.88
CA ILE A 51 -2.16 21.47 -6.05
C ILE A 51 -1.62 22.45 -5.01
N LYS A 52 -0.49 22.13 -4.36
CA LYS A 52 0.18 23.05 -3.42
C LYS A 52 0.54 24.38 -4.06
N GLU A 53 1.12 24.34 -5.27
CA GLU A 53 1.46 25.55 -6.04
C GLU A 53 0.20 26.35 -6.37
N TYR A 54 -0.86 25.70 -6.84
CA TYR A 54 -2.14 26.35 -7.16
C TYR A 54 -2.80 27.00 -5.94
N LEU A 55 -2.77 26.33 -4.79
CA LEU A 55 -3.35 26.83 -3.53
C LEU A 55 -2.44 27.83 -2.81
N GLY A 56 -1.16 27.93 -3.19
CA GLY A 56 -0.17 28.79 -2.54
C GLY A 56 0.21 28.32 -1.13
N VAL A 57 0.28 27.01 -0.91
CA VAL A 57 0.61 26.40 0.40
C VAL A 57 1.88 25.55 0.32
N ASP A 58 2.64 25.48 1.43
CA ASP A 58 3.90 24.72 1.48
C ASP A 58 3.68 23.21 1.72
N LYS A 59 2.59 22.87 2.41
CA LYS A 59 2.18 21.50 2.73
C LYS A 59 0.76 21.23 2.24
N TYR A 60 0.53 20.00 1.80
CA TYR A 60 -0.78 19.56 1.35
C TYR A 60 -1.55 18.87 2.47
N TYR A 61 -0.84 18.07 3.27
CA TYR A 61 -1.40 17.37 4.41
C TYR A 61 -1.13 18.16 5.69
N ASP A 62 -2.20 18.63 6.34
CA ASP A 62 -2.10 19.34 7.63
C ASP A 62 -1.68 18.39 8.75
N ASN A 63 -2.25 17.18 8.77
CA ASN A 63 -1.93 16.10 9.70
C ASN A 63 -2.12 14.75 9.00
N ILE A 64 -1.17 13.86 9.17
CA ILE A 64 -1.28 12.46 8.73
C ILE A 64 -1.33 11.60 9.98
N ASP A 65 -2.40 10.83 10.15
CA ASP A 65 -2.43 9.76 11.15
C ASP A 65 -1.58 8.59 10.63
N MET A 66 -0.29 8.61 10.96
CA MET A 66 0.66 7.60 10.50
C MET A 66 0.36 6.21 11.07
N ALA A 67 -0.20 6.11 12.27
CA ALA A 67 -0.54 4.82 12.84
C ALA A 67 -1.72 4.19 12.07
N GLU A 68 -2.78 4.96 11.82
CA GLU A 68 -3.93 4.48 11.04
C GLU A 68 -3.53 4.20 9.57
N THR A 69 -2.69 5.02 8.96
CA THR A 69 -2.14 4.78 7.62
C THR A 69 -1.38 3.45 7.55
N ILE A 70 -0.46 3.21 8.49
CA ILE A 70 0.34 1.97 8.52
C ILE A 70 -0.54 0.76 8.84
N LYS A 71 -1.54 0.90 9.72
CA LYS A 71 -2.53 -0.14 10.02
C LYS A 71 -3.27 -0.59 8.76
N GLN A 72 -3.77 0.34 7.96
CA GLN A 72 -4.47 0.02 6.73
C GLN A 72 -3.56 -0.72 5.73
N TYR A 73 -2.32 -0.26 5.55
CA TYR A 73 -1.36 -0.91 4.66
C TYR A 73 -0.95 -2.31 5.16
N TYR A 74 -0.72 -2.44 6.47
CA TYR A 74 -0.40 -3.71 7.10
C TYR A 74 -1.56 -4.70 6.98
N ASN A 75 -2.80 -4.27 7.20
CA ASN A 75 -3.98 -5.12 7.05
C ASN A 75 -4.12 -5.68 5.63
N LEU A 76 -3.91 -4.86 4.60
CA LEU A 76 -3.89 -5.34 3.21
C LEU A 76 -2.80 -6.39 2.99
N PHE A 77 -1.57 -6.09 3.45
CA PHE A 77 -0.44 -7.00 3.32
C PHE A 77 -0.69 -8.33 4.04
N SER A 78 -1.10 -8.31 5.30
CA SER A 78 -1.42 -9.49 6.10
C SER A 78 -2.56 -10.31 5.50
N ASN A 79 -3.58 -9.66 4.94
CA ASN A 79 -4.67 -10.34 4.26
C ASN A 79 -4.16 -11.12 3.03
N VAL A 80 -3.39 -10.48 2.15
CA VAL A 80 -2.79 -11.14 0.98
C VAL A 80 -1.90 -12.32 1.37
N LEU A 81 -1.10 -12.15 2.43
CA LEU A 81 -0.20 -13.22 2.90
C LEU A 81 -0.94 -14.39 3.52
N SER A 82 -2.00 -14.16 4.31
CA SER A 82 -2.81 -15.23 4.92
C SER A 82 -3.45 -16.17 3.87
N GLN A 83 -3.67 -15.67 2.66
CA GLN A 83 -4.17 -16.44 1.53
C GLN A 83 -3.06 -17.18 0.75
N SER A 84 -1.80 -16.84 1.00
CA SER A 84 -0.63 -17.32 0.25
C SER A 84 0.31 -18.21 1.08
N PHE A 85 0.29 -18.05 2.40
CA PHE A 85 1.12 -18.75 3.37
C PHE A 85 0.29 -19.20 4.58
N PRO A 86 0.79 -20.14 5.41
CA PRO A 86 0.17 -20.46 6.69
C PRO A 86 -0.04 -19.23 7.58
N ASN A 87 -1.20 -19.16 8.23
CA ASN A 87 -1.65 -17.98 9.00
C ASN A 87 -0.78 -17.64 10.22
N ASP A 88 0.05 -18.56 10.69
CA ASP A 88 0.95 -18.41 11.84
C ASP A 88 2.37 -17.99 11.44
N LYS A 89 2.62 -17.76 10.14
CA LYS A 89 3.94 -17.39 9.64
C LYS A 89 4.28 -15.93 9.97
N THR A 90 5.29 -15.75 10.83
CA THR A 90 5.78 -14.42 11.27
C THR A 90 7.13 -14.03 10.69
N SER A 91 7.77 -14.92 9.92
CA SER A 91 9.04 -14.67 9.25
C SER A 91 9.08 -15.32 7.87
N PHE A 92 9.75 -14.66 6.93
CA PHE A 92 9.85 -15.06 5.53
C PHE A 92 11.31 -15.35 5.18
N SER A 93 11.57 -16.57 4.72
CA SER A 93 12.83 -16.95 4.09
C SER A 93 12.91 -16.36 2.68
N GLU A 94 14.10 -16.40 2.08
CA GLU A 94 14.28 -16.04 0.67
C GLU A 94 13.40 -16.89 -0.26
N ALA A 95 13.23 -18.19 0.03
CA ALA A 95 12.34 -19.06 -0.70
C ALA A 95 10.87 -18.62 -0.58
N ASP A 96 10.43 -18.19 0.61
CA ASP A 96 9.08 -17.65 0.80
C ASP A 96 8.90 -16.37 -0.03
N ILE A 97 9.88 -15.45 0.02
CA ILE A 97 9.86 -14.20 -0.75
C ILE A 97 9.73 -14.50 -2.26
N ASN A 98 10.48 -15.48 -2.76
CA ASN A 98 10.42 -15.90 -4.18
C ASN A 98 9.09 -16.53 -4.58
N THR A 99 8.26 -16.92 -3.61
CA THR A 99 6.92 -17.48 -3.83
C THR A 99 5.80 -16.52 -3.46
N MET A 100 6.12 -15.28 -3.04
CA MET A 100 5.12 -14.27 -2.76
C MET A 100 4.29 -13.98 -4.01
N PRO A 101 2.99 -13.68 -3.86
CA PRO A 101 2.19 -13.19 -4.97
C PRO A 101 2.86 -11.99 -5.64
N SER A 102 2.82 -11.97 -6.97
CA SER A 102 3.33 -10.85 -7.77
C SER A 102 2.48 -9.58 -7.62
N GLY A 103 1.24 -9.70 -7.15
CA GLY A 103 0.37 -8.56 -6.87
C GLY A 103 -1.02 -8.96 -6.38
N TYR A 104 -1.85 -7.97 -6.11
CA TYR A 104 -3.25 -8.14 -5.72
C TYR A 104 -4.12 -7.01 -6.26
N ALA A 105 -5.41 -7.28 -6.43
CA ALA A 105 -6.43 -6.29 -6.74
C ALA A 105 -7.20 -5.90 -5.47
N VAL A 106 -7.57 -4.62 -5.39
CA VAL A 106 -8.39 -4.06 -4.33
C VAL A 106 -9.69 -3.57 -4.95
N GLY A 107 -10.83 -3.90 -4.36
CA GLY A 107 -12.12 -3.40 -4.84
C GLY A 107 -12.12 -1.88 -4.98
N GLY A 108 -12.54 -1.36 -6.14
CA GLY A 108 -12.61 0.08 -6.43
C GLY A 108 -11.29 0.79 -6.78
N ILE A 109 -10.15 0.09 -6.82
CA ILE A 109 -8.81 0.68 -7.10
C ILE A 109 -7.99 -0.25 -8.02
N GLN A 110 -7.20 0.30 -8.95
CA GLN A 110 -6.27 -0.49 -9.79
C GLN A 110 -5.37 -1.41 -8.93
N GLY A 111 -5.14 -2.64 -9.39
CA GLY A 111 -4.29 -3.61 -8.70
C GLY A 111 -2.85 -3.11 -8.46
N ARG A 112 -2.26 -3.50 -7.33
CA ARG A 112 -0.90 -3.13 -6.90
C ARG A 112 0.09 -4.17 -7.42
N ASN A 113 1.04 -3.75 -8.28
CA ASN A 113 2.13 -4.61 -8.76
C ASN A 113 3.34 -4.42 -7.84
N PHE A 114 3.70 -5.41 -7.03
CA PHE A 114 4.82 -5.28 -6.10
C PHE A 114 6.20 -5.22 -6.79
N ASN A 115 6.28 -5.74 -8.02
CA ASN A 115 7.54 -5.87 -8.76
C ASN A 115 7.85 -4.64 -9.62
N ASP A 116 6.94 -3.68 -9.71
CA ASP A 116 7.16 -2.43 -10.44
C ASP A 116 7.30 -1.25 -9.45
N PRO A 117 8.54 -0.81 -9.15
CA PRO A 117 8.77 0.35 -8.29
C PRO A 117 8.27 1.66 -8.90
N ASN A 118 7.99 1.70 -10.22
CA ASN A 118 7.45 2.87 -10.91
C ASN A 118 5.93 2.84 -11.05
N ASN A 119 5.26 1.79 -10.55
CA ASN A 119 3.80 1.76 -10.59
C ASN A 119 3.28 2.95 -9.77
N ARG A 120 2.60 3.87 -10.45
CA ARG A 120 2.03 5.09 -9.89
C ARG A 120 0.97 4.84 -8.80
N MET A 121 0.71 3.60 -8.41
CA MET A 121 -0.18 3.23 -7.31
C MET A 121 0.58 2.76 -6.06
N ASN A 122 1.90 2.58 -6.14
CA ASN A 122 2.76 2.10 -5.07
C ASN A 122 3.31 3.26 -4.20
N ILE A 123 2.44 4.08 -3.59
CA ILE A 123 2.79 5.21 -2.66
C ILE A 123 2.98 6.56 -3.37
N THR A 124 2.28 6.85 -4.46
CA THR A 124 2.20 8.23 -5.02
C THR A 124 1.22 9.11 -4.25
N HIS A 125 0.26 8.51 -3.54
CA HIS A 125 -0.65 9.21 -2.66
C HIS A 125 -0.88 8.36 -1.41
N LEU A 126 -0.97 9.02 -0.25
CA LEU A 126 -1.60 8.38 0.90
C LEU A 126 -3.05 8.08 0.52
N ARG A 127 -3.36 6.80 0.37
CA ARG A 127 -4.72 6.35 0.05
C ARG A 127 -5.36 5.78 1.30
N ASP A 128 -6.61 6.18 1.49
CA ASP A 128 -7.48 5.55 2.46
C ASP A 128 -7.91 4.17 1.93
N PHE A 129 -7.54 3.14 2.67
CA PHE A 129 -7.91 1.74 2.45
C PHE A 129 -8.77 1.19 3.61
N SER A 130 -9.39 2.04 4.43
CA SER A 130 -10.28 1.62 5.51
C SER A 130 -11.41 0.69 5.03
N GLU A 131 -11.96 0.96 3.84
CA GLU A 131 -13.03 0.17 3.20
C GLU A 131 -12.50 -0.78 2.10
N ALA A 132 -11.19 -0.95 1.99
CA ALA A 132 -10.57 -1.77 0.96
C ALA A 132 -10.75 -3.26 1.23
N SER A 133 -11.07 -4.01 0.16
CA SER A 133 -11.09 -5.48 0.21
C SER A 133 -10.24 -6.06 -0.91
N ILE A 134 -9.52 -7.14 -0.60
CA ILE A 134 -8.76 -7.90 -1.59
C ILE A 134 -9.76 -8.67 -2.46
N THR A 135 -9.81 -8.36 -3.75
CA THR A 135 -10.72 -9.01 -4.70
C THR A 135 -10.03 -10.14 -5.46
N ASN A 136 -8.72 -10.04 -5.68
CA ASN A 136 -7.95 -11.07 -6.36
C ASN A 136 -6.48 -11.06 -5.96
N ILE A 137 -5.83 -12.22 -5.99
CA ILE A 137 -4.38 -12.39 -5.75
C ILE A 137 -3.74 -12.98 -7.01
N TYR A 138 -2.72 -12.30 -7.53
CA TYR A 138 -1.98 -12.70 -8.72
C TYR A 138 -0.69 -13.37 -8.29
N LYS A 139 -0.60 -14.69 -8.45
CA LYS A 139 0.56 -15.46 -8.00
C LYS A 139 1.78 -15.23 -8.87
N THR A 140 1.59 -15.02 -10.17
CA THR A 140 2.68 -14.85 -11.13
C THR A 140 2.66 -13.48 -11.80
N SER A 141 3.83 -13.05 -12.28
CA SER A 141 3.96 -11.80 -13.03
C SER A 141 3.09 -11.74 -14.27
N ASP A 142 2.86 -12.87 -14.94
CA ASP A 142 2.01 -12.92 -16.15
C ASP A 142 0.54 -12.69 -15.82
N GLN A 143 0.03 -13.27 -14.72
CA GLN A 143 -1.32 -12.99 -14.23
C GLN A 143 -1.52 -11.51 -13.89
N MET A 144 -0.51 -10.88 -13.28
CA MET A 144 -0.55 -9.45 -12.96
C MET A 144 -0.58 -8.59 -14.23
N LYS A 145 0.28 -8.89 -15.22
CA LYS A 145 0.31 -8.18 -16.51
C LYS A 145 -1.01 -8.30 -17.27
N GLU A 146 -1.60 -9.50 -17.28
CA GLU A 146 -2.89 -9.72 -17.93
C GLU A 146 -3.99 -8.89 -17.26
N ALA A 147 -4.06 -8.91 -15.93
CA ALA A 147 -5.03 -8.11 -15.18
C ALA A 147 -4.86 -6.61 -15.41
N GLU A 148 -3.62 -6.12 -15.42
CA GLU A 148 -3.31 -4.73 -15.74
C GLU A 148 -3.74 -4.37 -17.17
N SER A 149 -3.46 -5.24 -18.15
CA SER A 149 -3.91 -5.06 -19.53
C SER A 149 -5.43 -4.99 -19.64
N LEU A 150 -6.17 -5.86 -18.95
CA LEU A 150 -7.64 -5.85 -18.94
C LEU A 150 -8.21 -4.58 -18.30
N TYR A 151 -7.59 -4.09 -17.23
CA TYR A 151 -7.96 -2.82 -16.61
C TYR A 151 -7.75 -1.62 -17.55
N ILE A 152 -6.62 -1.59 -18.27
CA ILE A 152 -6.33 -0.54 -19.25
C ILE A 152 -7.32 -0.61 -20.42
N GLN A 153 -7.59 -1.81 -20.94
CA GLN A 153 -8.52 -2.02 -22.05
C GLN A 153 -9.97 -1.65 -21.70
N SER A 154 -10.36 -1.77 -20.44
CA SER A 154 -11.69 -1.36 -19.95
C SER A 154 -11.81 0.14 -19.64
N GLY A 155 -10.76 0.93 -19.88
CA GLY A 155 -10.80 2.37 -19.63
C GLY A 155 -10.97 2.71 -18.15
N ALA A 156 -10.35 1.92 -17.26
CA ALA A 156 -10.42 2.11 -15.80
C ALA A 156 -11.83 1.99 -15.19
N SER A 157 -12.82 1.50 -15.94
CA SER A 157 -14.20 1.35 -15.50
C SER A 157 -14.60 -0.11 -15.54
N ILE A 158 -14.56 -0.82 -14.41
CA ILE A 158 -15.37 -2.04 -14.30
C ILE A 158 -15.91 -2.18 -12.88
N ASP A 159 -17.23 -2.20 -12.77
CA ASP A 159 -17.88 -3.24 -11.99
C ASP A 159 -18.66 -4.12 -12.97
N GLY A 160 -18.61 -5.44 -12.76
CA GLY A 160 -18.74 -6.47 -13.80
C GLY A 160 -19.80 -6.22 -14.89
N LEU A 161 -19.37 -6.05 -16.16
CA LEU A 161 -20.07 -6.23 -17.45
C LEU A 161 -19.46 -5.28 -18.52
N SER A 162 -18.84 -5.81 -19.57
CA SER A 162 -19.38 -6.20 -20.89
C SER A 162 -19.57 -5.06 -21.89
N GLY A 163 -18.60 -4.92 -22.79
CA GLY A 163 -18.89 -4.53 -24.17
C GLY A 163 -18.95 -5.80 -25.00
N HIS A 164 -20.11 -6.12 -25.57
CA HIS A 164 -20.17 -7.02 -26.72
C HIS A 164 -19.23 -6.51 -27.81
N SER A 165 -18.01 -7.02 -27.88
CA SER A 165 -17.08 -6.83 -29.01
C SER A 165 -15.98 -7.89 -29.04
N PHE A 166 -16.23 -9.10 -28.51
CA PHE A 166 -15.45 -10.27 -28.93
C PHE A 166 -16.35 -11.17 -29.78
N GLY A 167 -16.69 -10.65 -30.96
CA GLY A 167 -17.40 -11.34 -32.01
C GLY A 167 -17.07 -10.67 -33.33
N LEU A 168 -16.14 -11.31 -34.06
CA LEU A 168 -15.50 -10.91 -35.33
C LEU A 168 -14.31 -9.95 -35.21
#